data_AF-A0A934ZEH3-F1
#
_entry.id   AF-A0A934ZEH3-F1
#
_cell.length_a   1.000
_cell.length_b   1.000
_cell.length_c   1.000
_cell.angle_alpha   90.00
_cell.angle_beta   90.00
_cell.angle_gamma   90.00
#
_symmetry.space_group_name_H-M   'P 1'
#
loop_
_entity.id
_entity.type
_entity.pdbx_description
1 polymer ?
#
loop_
_entity_poly.entity_id
_entity_poly.type
_entity_poly.pdbx_seq_one_letter_code
_entity_poly.pdbx_strand_id
1 'polypeptide(L)'
;MYKGAYTGAVTSSPGLVATAEGGTLFLDEVGELPLLMQVKLLRLLQQREYIPVGDTRTVHCDIRVVAATNRDLEAEVSAGRFREDLYYRINVVHVHLPPLRERREDIELLAMHFLKMVTARNGRSTPTGIDQRAMRALREYDWPGNIRELENAIERAVLLAPSALVTLNDLPPRLRDGVAGLASPSPPLSTQWAMPPAASTVGPLLRAMIPDEPPLCEPPPSEPPPGAFAPPVLPEEGVDLAAVVEALETSLIRQALARTGGNRNRAAQLLRVNRTTLIEKIRRKRIEV
;
A
#
# COMPACT_ATOMS: atom_id res chain seq x y z
N MET A 1 -19.05 10.77 39.59
CA MET A 1 -19.65 9.57 38.97
C MET A 1 -19.52 9.71 37.46
N TYR A 2 -18.46 9.14 36.88
CA TYR A 2 -18.41 8.64 35.49
C TYR A 2 -17.36 7.53 35.49
N LYS A 3 -17.84 6.28 35.50
CA LYS A 3 -17.07 5.07 35.22
C LYS A 3 -17.21 4.82 33.73
N GLY A 4 -16.10 4.69 33.00
CA GLY A 4 -16.12 4.17 31.63
C GLY A 4 -15.23 4.92 30.65
N ALA A 5 -13.91 4.75 30.79
CA ALA A 5 -13.00 4.78 29.66
C ALA A 5 -11.76 3.95 30.03
N TYR A 6 -11.62 2.80 29.36
CA TYR A 6 -10.38 2.03 29.19
C TYR A 6 -9.60 1.55 30.44
N THR A 7 -9.85 0.28 30.77
CA THR A 7 -8.84 -0.74 31.15
C THR A 7 -7.79 -0.39 32.22
N GLY A 8 -8.06 -0.75 33.46
CA GLY A 8 -7.20 -1.62 34.31
C GLY A 8 -5.74 -1.29 34.60
N ALA A 9 -5.17 -0.17 34.17
CA ALA A 9 -3.80 0.22 34.51
C ALA A 9 -3.79 1.10 35.76
N VAL A 10 -3.37 0.52 36.89
CA VAL A 10 -3.20 1.20 38.19
C VAL A 10 -1.92 2.06 38.23
N THR A 11 -1.36 2.41 37.07
CA THR A 11 -0.11 3.18 37.00
C THR A 11 -0.27 4.21 35.90
N SER A 12 -0.33 5.49 36.29
CA SER A 12 -0.24 6.61 35.36
C SER A 12 1.19 6.67 34.83
N SER A 13 1.43 6.09 33.65
CA SER A 13 2.71 6.30 32.97
C SER A 13 2.84 7.78 32.59
N PRO A 14 4.01 8.40 32.84
CA PRO A 14 4.25 9.77 32.40
C PRO A 14 4.05 9.86 30.87
N GLY A 15 3.36 10.92 30.43
CA GLY A 15 3.12 11.14 29.00
C GLY A 15 4.39 11.52 28.25
N LEU A 16 4.39 11.38 26.93
CA LEU A 16 5.57 11.61 26.06
C LEU A 16 6.23 12.98 26.28
N VAL A 17 5.42 14.03 26.48
CA VAL A 17 5.92 15.38 26.76
C VAL A 17 6.67 15.43 28.09
N ALA A 18 6.12 14.81 29.14
CA ALA A 18 6.75 14.78 30.47
C ALA A 18 8.07 14.02 30.45
N THR A 19 8.18 12.95 29.65
CA THR A 19 9.42 12.18 29.50
C THR A 19 10.50 12.93 28.72
N ALA A 20 10.10 13.90 27.89
CA ALA A 20 11.01 14.67 27.05
C ALA A 20 11.49 15.99 27.69
N GLU A 21 11.10 16.28 28.94
CA GLU A 21 11.45 17.51 29.65
C GLU A 21 12.96 17.76 29.69
N GLY A 22 13.39 18.97 29.30
CA GLY A 22 14.80 19.33 29.15
C GLY A 22 15.52 18.64 27.99
N GLY A 23 14.78 17.92 27.14
CA GLY A 23 15.30 17.06 26.08
C GLY A 23 14.69 17.34 24.71
N THR A 24 14.53 16.28 23.90
CA THR A 24 13.97 16.36 22.56
C THR A 24 12.77 15.43 22.41
N LEU A 25 11.66 15.97 21.91
CA LEU A 25 10.47 15.23 21.49
C LEU A 25 10.51 15.02 19.98
N PHE A 26 10.66 13.76 19.56
CA PHE A 26 10.55 13.38 18.15
C PHE A 26 9.10 12.97 17.83
N LEU A 27 8.51 13.63 16.83
CA LEU A 27 7.16 13.35 16.34
C LEU A 27 7.26 12.81 14.92
N ASP A 28 6.96 11.53 14.74
CA ASP A 28 6.87 10.93 13.41
C ASP A 28 5.46 11.10 12.83
N GLU A 29 5.37 11.10 11.50
CA GLU A 29 4.10 11.16 10.74
C GLU A 29 3.17 12.33 11.14
N VAL A 30 3.72 13.52 11.40
CA VAL A 30 2.90 14.67 11.88
C VAL A 30 1.78 15.08 10.93
N GLY A 31 1.94 14.84 9.63
CA GLY A 31 0.92 15.09 8.61
C GLY A 31 -0.33 14.21 8.73
N GLU A 32 -0.29 13.14 9.54
CA GLU A 32 -1.44 12.26 9.77
C GLU A 32 -2.22 12.62 11.04
N LEU A 33 -1.76 13.62 11.80
CA LEU A 33 -2.39 14.02 13.05
C LEU A 33 -3.82 14.52 12.80
N PRO A 34 -4.82 14.04 13.56
CA PRO A 34 -6.17 14.61 13.52
C PRO A 34 -6.16 16.11 13.88
N LEU A 35 -7.05 16.90 13.28
CA LEU A 35 -7.13 18.37 13.50
C LEU A 35 -7.18 18.77 14.97
N LEU A 36 -7.86 18.00 15.82
CA LEU A 36 -7.92 18.27 17.26
C LEU A 36 -6.54 18.12 17.94
N MET A 37 -5.73 17.16 17.51
CA MET A 37 -4.36 16.98 18.00
C MET A 37 -3.43 18.07 17.47
N GLN A 38 -3.66 18.56 16.25
CA GLN A 38 -2.92 19.69 15.70
C GLN A 38 -3.09 20.94 16.57
N VAL A 39 -4.30 21.23 17.08
CA VAL A 39 -4.54 22.35 18.02
C VAL A 39 -3.79 22.16 19.34
N LYS A 40 -3.75 20.93 19.88
CA LYS A 40 -3.00 20.64 21.12
C LYS A 40 -1.51 20.77 20.92
N LEU A 41 -0.98 20.29 19.80
CA LEU A 41 0.42 20.43 19.44
C LEU A 41 0.78 21.91 19.21
N LEU A 42 -0.10 22.69 18.59
CA LEU A 42 0.10 24.13 18.44
C LEU A 42 0.24 24.82 19.81
N ARG A 43 -0.62 24.49 20.78
CA ARG A 43 -0.51 25.01 22.15
C ARG A 43 0.80 24.61 22.81
N LEU A 44 1.19 23.34 22.69
CA LEU A 44 2.48 22.85 23.18
C LEU A 44 3.65 23.67 22.61
N LEU A 45 3.65 23.91 21.29
CA LEU A 45 4.72 24.63 20.60
C LEU A 45 4.73 26.14 20.88
N GLN A 46 3.54 26.76 20.99
CA GLN A 46 3.41 28.21 21.19
C GLN A 46 3.52 28.61 22.66
N GLN A 47 2.80 27.92 23.54
CA GLN A 47 2.67 28.27 24.96
C GLN A 47 3.67 27.54 25.84
N ARG A 48 4.34 26.50 25.31
CA ARG A 48 5.21 25.61 26.10
C ARG A 48 4.47 25.01 27.29
N GLU A 49 3.22 24.64 27.04
CA GLU A 49 2.27 24.18 28.05
C GLU A 49 1.46 23.00 27.52
N TYR A 50 1.13 22.07 28.41
CA TYR A 50 0.24 20.95 28.10
C TYR A 50 -0.62 20.56 29.31
N ILE A 51 -1.70 19.83 29.04
CA ILE A 51 -2.59 19.27 30.07
C ILE A 51 -2.47 17.75 30.01
N PRO A 52 -1.98 17.09 31.07
CA PRO A 52 -1.96 15.63 31.15
C PRO A 52 -3.37 15.04 31.02
N VAL A 53 -3.49 13.89 30.39
CA VAL A 53 -4.79 13.22 30.25
C VAL A 53 -5.31 12.83 31.64
N GLY A 54 -6.53 13.27 31.96
CA GLY A 54 -7.15 13.04 33.27
C GLY A 54 -6.81 14.09 34.33
N ASP A 55 -5.94 15.05 33.99
CA ASP A 55 -5.73 16.26 34.79
C ASP A 55 -6.46 17.45 34.14
N THR A 56 -6.59 18.52 34.90
CA THR A 56 -7.11 19.83 34.46
C THR A 56 -6.06 20.92 34.62
N ARG A 57 -4.95 20.63 35.31
CA ARG A 57 -3.86 21.58 35.51
C ARG A 57 -2.97 21.64 34.28
N THR A 58 -2.67 22.86 33.87
CA THR A 58 -1.66 23.13 32.86
C THR A 58 -0.27 22.99 33.45
N VAL A 59 0.63 22.36 32.72
CA VAL A 59 2.03 22.13 33.09
C VAL A 59 2.91 22.74 32.01
N HIS A 60 3.92 23.51 32.42
CA HIS A 60 4.93 24.02 31.51
C HIS A 60 5.95 22.94 31.13
N CYS A 61 6.48 23.01 29.92
CA CYS A 61 7.54 22.12 29.45
C CYS A 61 8.62 22.88 28.68
N ASP A 62 9.88 22.51 28.86
CA ASP A 62 10.97 22.95 28.02
C ASP A 62 11.50 21.78 27.18
N ILE A 63 11.07 21.73 25.91
CA ILE A 63 11.40 20.64 25.00
C ILE A 63 11.82 21.19 23.63
N ARG A 64 12.80 20.53 23.01
CA ARG A 64 13.06 20.69 21.58
C ARG A 64 12.17 19.75 20.79
N VAL A 65 11.44 20.25 19.81
CA VAL A 65 10.61 19.39 18.95
C VAL A 65 11.31 19.15 17.61
N VAL A 66 11.36 17.88 17.20
CA VAL A 66 11.77 17.46 15.86
C VAL A 66 10.60 16.69 15.26
N ALA A 67 10.09 17.15 14.13
CA ALA A 67 8.97 16.53 13.44
C ALA A 67 9.42 15.91 12.12
N ALA A 68 8.84 14.76 11.78
CA ALA A 68 9.02 14.09 10.51
C ALA A 68 7.65 13.78 9.87
N THR A 69 7.61 13.78 8.54
CA THR A 69 6.43 13.38 7.78
C THR A 69 6.83 12.90 6.39
N ASN A 70 6.03 12.01 5.83
CA ASN A 70 6.11 11.55 4.44
C ASN A 70 5.11 12.29 3.52
N ARG A 71 4.36 13.27 4.03
CA ARG A 71 3.37 14.05 3.29
C ARG A 71 3.90 15.43 2.94
N ASP A 72 3.42 15.97 1.83
CA ASP A 72 3.58 17.38 1.51
C ASP A 72 2.62 18.22 2.36
N LEU A 73 3.15 18.87 3.40
CA LEU A 73 2.34 19.65 4.32
C LEU A 73 1.71 20.89 3.68
N GLU A 74 2.32 21.47 2.64
CA GLU A 74 1.75 22.64 1.94
C GLU A 74 0.49 22.24 1.18
N ALA A 75 0.52 21.07 0.53
CA ALA A 75 -0.65 20.47 -0.10
C ALA A 75 -1.73 20.10 0.92
N GLU A 76 -1.34 19.57 2.09
CA GLU A 76 -2.29 19.23 3.17
C GLU A 76 -2.94 20.47 3.81
N VAL A 77 -2.21 21.59 3.91
CA VAL A 77 -2.75 22.90 4.32
C VAL A 77 -3.75 23.41 3.29
N SER A 78 -3.38 23.39 2.02
CA SER A 78 -4.25 23.82 0.92
C SER A 78 -5.54 22.98 0.85
N ALA A 79 -5.47 21.71 1.22
CA ALA A 79 -6.61 20.81 1.27
C ALA A 79 -7.42 20.88 2.59
N GLY A 80 -7.04 21.74 3.54
CA GLY A 80 -7.72 21.94 4.82
C GLY A 80 -7.59 20.76 5.81
N ARG A 81 -6.70 19.80 5.53
CA ARG A 81 -6.44 18.64 6.39
C ARG A 81 -5.33 18.91 7.41
N PHE A 82 -4.51 19.91 7.15
CA PHE A 82 -3.50 20.42 8.06
C PHE A 82 -3.72 21.91 8.33
N ARG A 83 -3.50 22.34 9.56
CA ARG A 83 -3.67 23.76 9.91
C ARG A 83 -2.45 24.57 9.52
N GLU A 84 -2.70 25.70 8.86
CA GLU A 84 -1.68 26.65 8.45
C GLU A 84 -0.87 27.20 9.64
N ASP A 85 -1.54 27.51 10.75
CA ASP A 85 -0.90 28.02 11.98
C ASP A 85 0.13 27.04 12.59
N LEU A 86 -0.16 25.74 12.52
CA LEU A 86 0.75 24.69 12.94
C LEU A 86 1.91 24.52 11.95
N TYR A 87 1.62 24.54 10.64
CA TYR A 87 2.63 24.38 9.59
C TYR A 87 3.77 25.37 9.76
N TYR A 88 3.47 26.66 9.89
CA TYR A 88 4.51 27.68 10.07
C TYR A 88 5.26 27.56 11.40
N ARG A 89 4.67 26.92 12.43
CA ARG A 89 5.35 26.72 13.72
C ARG A 89 6.30 25.54 13.71
N ILE A 90 6.01 24.49 12.94
CA ILE A 90 6.88 23.32 12.80
C ILE A 90 7.92 23.51 11.70
N ASN A 91 7.57 24.20 10.61
CA ASN A 91 8.43 24.38 9.44
C ASN A 91 9.41 25.55 9.61
N VAL A 92 10.18 25.55 10.71
CA VAL A 92 11.20 26.58 10.97
C VAL A 92 12.51 26.23 10.28
N VAL A 93 12.93 24.96 10.38
CA VAL A 93 14.10 24.41 9.69
C VAL A 93 13.67 23.13 9.01
N HIS A 94 13.65 23.15 7.68
CA HIS A 94 13.26 22.01 6.86
C HIS A 94 14.49 21.22 6.39
N VAL A 95 14.47 19.91 6.60
CA VAL A 95 15.49 18.99 6.07
C VAL A 95 14.80 18.01 5.14
N HIS A 96 15.04 18.14 3.84
CA HIS A 96 14.55 17.21 2.85
C HIS A 96 15.41 15.94 2.84
N LEU A 97 14.81 14.78 3.11
CA LEU A 97 15.48 13.49 3.03
C LEU A 97 15.22 12.87 1.65
N PRO A 98 16.21 12.81 0.74
CA PRO A 98 15.97 12.26 -0.59
C PRO A 98 15.65 10.77 -0.53
N PRO A 99 14.81 10.25 -1.44
CA PRO A 99 14.58 8.83 -1.59
C PRO A 99 15.86 8.11 -2.06
N LEU A 100 15.92 6.80 -1.83
CA LEU A 100 17.10 5.98 -2.12
C LEU A 100 17.50 6.00 -3.61
N ARG A 101 16.54 6.13 -4.53
CA ARG A 101 16.78 6.25 -5.98
C ARG A 101 17.55 7.50 -6.41
N GLU A 102 17.56 8.54 -5.57
CA GLU A 102 18.31 9.79 -5.80
C GLU A 102 19.72 9.74 -5.18
N ARG A 103 20.04 8.69 -4.42
CA ARG A 103 21.35 8.43 -3.79
C ARG A 103 21.80 6.99 -4.04
N ARG A 104 21.88 6.62 -5.32
CA ARG A 104 22.17 5.23 -5.73
C ARG A 104 23.57 4.78 -5.32
N GLU A 105 24.50 5.71 -5.11
CA GLU A 105 25.86 5.44 -4.66
C GLU A 105 25.89 4.80 -3.26
N ASP A 106 24.91 5.11 -2.41
CA ASP A 106 24.82 4.60 -1.04
C ASP A 106 24.31 3.15 -0.98
N ILE A 107 23.69 2.63 -2.05
CA ILE A 107 23.04 1.31 -2.06
C ILE A 107 24.04 0.21 -1.76
N GLU A 108 25.25 0.28 -2.31
CA GLU A 108 26.28 -0.75 -2.09
C GLU A 108 26.72 -0.81 -0.63
N LEU A 109 26.98 0.37 -0.02
CA LEU A 109 27.36 0.48 1.38
C LEU A 109 26.24 -0.01 2.31
N LEU A 110 25.01 0.41 2.05
CA LEU A 110 23.83 0.01 2.82
C LEU A 110 23.56 -1.50 2.70
N ALA A 111 23.62 -2.06 1.49
CA ALA A 111 23.40 -3.49 1.27
C ALA A 111 24.43 -4.34 2.03
N MET A 112 25.71 -3.94 2.01
CA MET A 112 26.76 -4.62 2.77
C MET A 112 26.59 -4.46 4.28
N HIS A 113 26.14 -3.29 4.73
CA HIS A 113 25.82 -3.05 6.14
C HIS A 113 24.70 -3.99 6.61
N PHE A 114 23.59 -4.05 5.89
CA PHE A 114 22.46 -4.93 6.22
C PHE A 114 22.85 -6.40 6.16
N LEU A 115 23.65 -6.82 5.17
CA LEU A 115 24.14 -8.20 5.08
C LEU A 115 24.93 -8.58 6.35
N LYS A 116 25.88 -7.74 6.79
CA LYS A 116 26.65 -7.97 8.02
C LYS A 116 25.78 -7.97 9.27
N MET A 117 24.85 -7.03 9.37
CA MET A 117 23.95 -6.91 10.52
C MET A 117 23.02 -8.14 10.64
N VAL A 118 22.40 -8.55 9.54
CA VAL A 118 21.45 -9.68 9.51
C VAL A 118 22.16 -11.02 9.72
N THR A 119 23.32 -11.23 9.11
CA THR A 119 24.11 -12.45 9.32
C THR A 119 24.52 -12.62 10.78
N ALA A 120 25.03 -11.55 11.41
CA ALA A 120 25.36 -11.53 12.83
C ALA A 120 24.12 -11.81 13.71
N ARG A 121 22.99 -11.15 13.41
CA ARG A 121 21.73 -11.33 14.16
C ARG A 121 21.20 -12.76 14.09
N ASN A 122 21.38 -13.44 12.95
CA ASN A 122 20.93 -14.81 12.74
C ASN A 122 21.97 -15.87 13.13
N GLY A 123 23.13 -15.47 13.68
CA GLY A 123 24.21 -16.40 14.04
C GLY A 123 24.79 -17.16 12.85
N ARG A 124 24.67 -16.61 11.63
CA ARG A 124 25.23 -17.21 10.40
C ARG A 124 26.55 -16.52 10.04
N SER A 125 27.53 -17.31 9.63
CA SER A 125 28.78 -16.79 9.04
C SER A 125 28.69 -16.58 7.53
N THR A 126 27.57 -16.97 6.91
CA THR A 126 27.30 -16.84 5.48
C THR A 126 25.90 -16.31 5.22
N PRO A 127 25.70 -15.55 4.12
CA PRO A 127 26.69 -15.13 3.12
C PRO A 127 27.59 -13.97 3.61
N THR A 128 28.83 -13.87 3.13
CA THR A 128 29.81 -12.83 3.51
C THR A 128 29.87 -11.65 2.53
N GLY A 129 29.21 -11.77 1.38
CA GLY A 129 29.18 -10.74 0.35
C GLY A 129 28.04 -10.94 -0.65
N ILE A 130 27.96 -10.02 -1.61
CA ILE A 130 26.96 -10.01 -2.67
C ILE A 130 27.69 -10.13 -4.02
N ASP A 131 27.22 -11.01 -4.88
CA ASP A 131 27.75 -11.17 -6.23
C ASP A 131 27.56 -9.89 -7.07
N GLN A 132 28.44 -9.67 -8.06
CA GLN A 132 28.41 -8.47 -8.90
C GLN A 132 27.10 -8.31 -9.68
N ARG A 133 26.49 -9.41 -10.16
CA ARG A 133 25.20 -9.34 -10.88
C ARG A 133 24.07 -8.95 -9.96
N ALA A 134 24.07 -9.49 -8.74
CA ALA A 134 23.12 -9.11 -7.71
C ALA A 134 23.30 -7.64 -7.29
N MET A 135 24.53 -7.18 -7.10
CA MET A 135 24.83 -5.78 -6.76
C MET A 135 24.41 -4.80 -7.85
N ARG A 136 24.55 -5.19 -9.13
CA ARG A 136 24.03 -4.38 -10.24
C ARG A 136 22.51 -4.25 -10.18
N ALA A 137 21.80 -5.37 -10.00
CA ALA A 137 20.34 -5.36 -9.85
C ALA A 137 19.87 -4.49 -8.69
N LEU A 138 20.56 -4.53 -7.55
CA LEU A 138 20.27 -3.67 -6.39
C LEU A 138 20.42 -2.18 -6.72
N ARG A 139 21.43 -1.79 -7.52
CA ARG A 139 21.67 -0.39 -7.91
C ARG A 139 20.71 0.14 -8.98
N GLU A 140 20.25 -0.73 -9.86
CA GLU A 140 19.36 -0.37 -10.97
C GLU A 140 17.91 -0.20 -10.52
N TYR A 141 17.48 -0.92 -9.46
CA TYR A 141 16.12 -0.86 -8.93
C TYR A 141 15.80 0.49 -8.25
N ASP A 142 14.55 0.95 -8.40
CA ASP A 142 14.12 2.29 -7.95
C ASP A 142 13.72 2.38 -6.47
N TRP A 143 13.63 1.25 -5.77
CA TRP A 143 13.33 1.18 -4.33
C TRP A 143 12.15 2.05 -3.87
N PRO A 144 10.91 1.78 -4.34
CA PRO A 144 9.72 2.52 -3.89
C PRO A 144 9.53 2.51 -2.36
N GLY A 145 9.94 1.43 -1.67
CA GLY A 145 9.96 1.35 -0.21
C GLY A 145 11.25 1.82 0.45
N ASN A 146 12.16 2.44 -0.30
CA ASN A 146 13.44 3.00 0.16
C ASN A 146 14.28 1.99 0.97
N ILE A 147 14.95 2.46 2.02
CA ILE A 147 15.83 1.67 2.88
C ILE A 147 15.11 0.45 3.47
N ARG A 148 13.84 0.58 3.85
CA ARG A 148 13.06 -0.55 4.42
C ARG A 148 12.90 -1.69 3.42
N GLU A 149 12.67 -1.39 2.15
CA GLU A 149 12.58 -2.42 1.10
C GLU A 149 13.95 -3.07 0.83
N LEU A 150 15.02 -2.27 0.80
CA LEU A 150 16.39 -2.78 0.67
C LEU A 150 16.76 -3.72 1.82
N GLU A 151 16.52 -3.31 3.05
CA GLU A 151 16.75 -4.14 4.24
C GLU A 151 16.00 -5.47 4.15
N ASN A 152 14.70 -5.43 3.86
CA ASN A 152 13.88 -6.64 3.70
C ASN A 152 14.37 -7.55 2.57
N ALA A 153 14.82 -6.97 1.45
CA ALA A 153 15.35 -7.73 0.32
C ALA A 153 16.65 -8.46 0.69
N ILE A 154 17.57 -7.79 1.40
CA ILE A 154 18.81 -8.38 1.88
C ILE A 154 18.55 -9.40 2.98
N GLU A 155 17.63 -9.13 3.90
CA GLU A 155 17.26 -10.08 4.96
C GLU A 155 16.75 -11.39 4.36
N ARG A 156 15.81 -11.30 3.42
CA ARG A 156 15.30 -12.46 2.69
C ARG A 156 16.41 -13.20 1.95
N ALA A 157 17.30 -12.47 1.30
CA ALA A 157 18.40 -13.08 0.55
C ALA A 157 19.36 -13.84 1.47
N VAL A 158 19.69 -13.29 2.64
CA VAL A 158 20.51 -13.97 3.66
C VAL A 158 19.84 -15.25 4.16
N LEU A 159 18.52 -15.22 4.39
CA LEU A 159 17.77 -16.40 4.84
C LEU A 159 17.74 -17.52 3.78
N LEU A 160 17.58 -17.16 2.51
CA LEU A 160 17.47 -18.10 1.41
C LEU A 160 18.81 -18.55 0.84
N ALA A 161 19.87 -17.75 1.00
CA ALA A 161 21.17 -18.04 0.41
C ALA A 161 21.74 -19.37 0.95
N PRO A 162 21.96 -20.36 0.08
CA PRO A 162 22.63 -21.61 0.44
C PRO A 162 24.16 -21.45 0.44
N SER A 163 24.68 -20.34 -0.11
CA SER A 163 26.08 -20.17 -0.47
C SER A 163 26.79 -19.06 0.33
N ALA A 164 28.10 -18.92 0.11
CA ALA A 164 28.91 -17.88 0.72
C ALA A 164 28.62 -16.48 0.17
N LEU A 165 27.99 -16.35 -1.00
CA LEU A 165 27.64 -15.08 -1.63
C LEU A 165 26.14 -15.01 -1.93
N VAL A 166 25.55 -13.83 -1.75
CA VAL A 166 24.19 -13.56 -2.23
C VAL A 166 24.23 -13.43 -3.75
N THR A 167 23.51 -14.31 -4.45
CA THR A 167 23.39 -14.29 -5.91
C THR A 167 22.06 -13.65 -6.34
N LEU A 168 21.92 -13.38 -7.64
CA LEU A 168 20.69 -12.81 -8.20
C LEU A 168 19.45 -13.68 -7.92
N ASN A 169 19.64 -15.00 -7.84
CA ASN A 169 18.56 -15.96 -7.56
C ASN A 169 18.12 -15.98 -6.09
N ASP A 170 18.86 -15.33 -5.20
CA ASP A 170 18.51 -15.23 -3.77
C ASP A 170 17.69 -13.95 -3.50
N LEU A 171 17.81 -12.94 -4.38
CA LEU A 171 17.06 -11.68 -4.28
C LEU A 171 15.56 -11.86 -4.59
N PRO A 172 14.67 -10.98 -4.11
CA PRO A 172 13.25 -10.99 -4.48
C PRO A 172 13.01 -10.95 -6.00
N PRO A 173 11.96 -11.60 -6.53
CA PRO A 173 11.69 -11.66 -7.98
C PRO A 173 11.68 -10.30 -8.68
N ARG A 174 11.13 -9.28 -8.02
CA ARG A 174 11.05 -7.90 -8.54
C ARG A 174 12.42 -7.32 -8.94
N LEU A 175 13.49 -7.72 -8.25
CA LEU A 175 14.85 -7.29 -8.57
C LEU A 175 15.50 -8.14 -9.67
N ARG A 176 15.01 -9.37 -9.88
CA ARG A 176 15.47 -10.24 -10.98
C ARG A 176 14.94 -9.73 -12.31
N ASP A 177 13.68 -9.30 -12.32
CA ASP A 177 12.97 -8.84 -13.51
C ASP A 177 13.39 -7.42 -13.92
N GLY A 178 13.88 -6.59 -12.97
CA GLY A 178 14.42 -5.26 -13.26
C GLY A 178 15.65 -5.25 -14.18
N VAL A 179 16.43 -6.35 -14.19
CA VAL A 179 17.55 -6.54 -15.12
C VAL A 179 17.08 -7.04 -16.50
N ALA A 180 15.87 -7.60 -16.59
CA ALA A 180 15.21 -7.96 -17.85
C ALA A 180 14.37 -6.79 -18.42
N GLY A 181 14.09 -5.76 -17.62
CA GLY A 181 13.17 -4.66 -17.95
C GLY A 181 13.68 -3.58 -18.92
N LEU A 182 14.96 -3.59 -19.30
CA LEU A 182 15.44 -2.83 -20.47
C LEU A 182 15.08 -3.51 -21.81
N ALA A 183 14.44 -4.68 -21.76
CA ALA A 183 13.71 -5.28 -22.85
C ALA A 183 12.26 -5.53 -22.41
N SER A 184 11.46 -4.47 -22.34
CA SER A 184 10.15 -4.64 -22.97
C SER A 184 10.44 -4.69 -24.48
N PRO A 185 10.29 -5.82 -25.18
CA PRO A 185 9.78 -5.67 -26.52
C PRO A 185 8.38 -5.08 -26.29
N SER A 186 8.23 -3.79 -26.58
CA SER A 186 7.04 -3.37 -27.31
C SER A 186 6.80 -4.48 -28.34
N PRO A 187 5.58 -5.05 -28.47
CA PRO A 187 5.32 -5.90 -29.62
C PRO A 187 5.81 -5.11 -30.84
N PRO A 188 6.59 -5.70 -31.77
CA PRO A 188 6.90 -4.96 -32.98
C PRO A 188 5.54 -4.52 -33.53
N LEU A 189 5.34 -3.20 -33.60
CA LEU A 189 4.40 -2.64 -34.54
C LEU A 189 4.80 -3.27 -35.85
N SER A 190 4.00 -4.22 -36.29
CA SER A 190 4.11 -4.86 -37.59
C SER A 190 3.94 -3.76 -38.63
N THR A 191 5.02 -3.03 -38.89
CA THR A 191 5.20 -2.28 -40.13
C THR A 191 5.36 -3.32 -41.21
N GLN A 192 4.23 -3.84 -41.68
CA GLN A 192 4.07 -4.53 -42.95
C GLN A 192 2.57 -4.68 -43.25
N TRP A 193 1.90 -3.55 -43.51
CA TRP A 193 0.86 -3.55 -44.55
C TRP A 193 1.56 -3.20 -45.87
N ALA A 194 2.28 -4.17 -46.43
CA ALA A 194 2.68 -4.10 -47.82
C ALA A 194 1.44 -4.38 -48.67
N MET A 195 1.01 -3.39 -49.46
CA MET A 195 0.02 -3.60 -50.51
C MET A 195 0.53 -4.70 -51.46
N PRO A 196 -0.29 -5.69 -51.86
CA PRO A 196 0.00 -6.41 -53.08
C PRO A 196 -0.23 -5.47 -54.29
N PRO A 197 0.63 -5.51 -55.32
CA PRO A 197 0.53 -4.61 -56.46
C PRO A 197 -0.67 -4.95 -57.34
N ALA A 198 -1.22 -3.90 -57.93
CA ALA A 198 -2.23 -3.96 -58.96
C ALA A 198 -1.70 -4.54 -60.29
N ALA A 199 -2.68 -4.98 -61.10
CA ALA A 199 -2.64 -5.49 -62.47
C ALA A 199 -2.58 -7.03 -62.59
N SER A 200 -3.42 -7.72 -63.37
CA SER A 200 -4.24 -7.30 -64.50
C SER A 200 -5.37 -8.31 -64.80
N THR A 201 -6.54 -7.78 -65.17
CA THR A 201 -7.48 -8.19 -66.25
C THR A 201 -7.80 -9.68 -66.49
N VAL A 202 -9.08 -10.05 -66.33
CA VAL A 202 -10.07 -10.73 -67.23
C VAL A 202 -11.20 -11.25 -66.29
N GLY A 203 -12.51 -11.07 -66.42
CA GLY A 203 -13.46 -10.52 -67.40
C GLY A 203 -14.90 -10.70 -66.81
N PRO A 204 -15.98 -10.23 -67.47
CA PRO A 204 -17.28 -9.95 -66.82
C PRO A 204 -18.11 -11.15 -66.32
N LEU A 205 -17.64 -12.39 -66.47
CA LEU A 205 -18.45 -13.60 -66.28
C LEU A 205 -18.32 -14.28 -64.92
N LEU A 206 -17.42 -13.85 -64.04
CA LEU A 206 -17.22 -14.46 -62.71
C LEU A 206 -17.89 -13.67 -61.56
N ARG A 207 -18.87 -12.81 -61.87
CA ARG A 207 -19.70 -12.11 -60.86
C ARG A 207 -21.02 -12.87 -60.56
N ALA A 208 -21.35 -13.90 -61.33
CA ALA A 208 -22.68 -14.53 -61.31
C ALA A 208 -22.79 -15.82 -60.46
N MET A 209 -21.80 -16.19 -59.65
CA MET A 209 -21.84 -17.48 -58.92
C MET A 209 -21.35 -17.43 -57.45
N ILE A 210 -21.36 -16.26 -56.81
CA ILE A 210 -21.13 -16.17 -55.36
C ILE A 210 -22.48 -15.96 -54.67
N PRO A 211 -23.00 -16.94 -53.90
CA PRO A 211 -24.20 -16.73 -53.10
C PRO A 211 -23.95 -15.68 -52.03
N ASP A 212 -24.99 -14.89 -51.73
CA ASP A 212 -24.98 -13.77 -50.77
C ASP A 212 -24.14 -14.09 -49.53
N GLU A 213 -23.12 -13.25 -49.30
CA GLU A 213 -22.33 -13.23 -48.09
C GLU A 213 -23.26 -12.90 -46.92
N PRO A 214 -23.47 -13.81 -45.95
CA PRO A 214 -24.32 -13.52 -44.80
C PRO A 214 -23.68 -12.39 -43.98
N PRO A 215 -24.48 -11.50 -43.38
CA PRO A 215 -23.94 -10.34 -42.68
C PRO A 215 -23.05 -10.77 -41.52
N LEU A 216 -21.94 -10.04 -41.37
CA LEU A 216 -20.95 -10.12 -40.30
C LEU A 216 -21.61 -10.40 -38.96
N CYS A 217 -21.36 -11.60 -38.41
CA CYS A 217 -21.70 -11.95 -37.05
C CYS A 217 -20.84 -11.07 -36.13
N GLU A 218 -21.45 -10.10 -35.45
CA GLU A 218 -20.79 -9.38 -34.37
C GLU A 218 -20.20 -10.40 -33.39
N PRO A 219 -18.94 -10.25 -32.94
CA PRO A 219 -18.40 -11.16 -31.95
C PRO A 219 -19.29 -11.12 -30.70
N PRO A 220 -19.67 -12.27 -30.12
CA PRO A 220 -20.49 -12.27 -28.91
C PRO A 220 -19.75 -11.48 -27.83
N PRO A 221 -20.47 -10.71 -26.97
CA PRO A 221 -19.85 -10.00 -25.88
C PRO A 221 -19.06 -11.02 -25.05
N SER A 222 -17.75 -10.83 -24.99
CA SER A 222 -16.83 -11.65 -24.22
C SER A 222 -17.36 -11.77 -22.80
N GLU A 223 -17.86 -12.95 -22.43
CA GLU A 223 -18.25 -13.21 -21.06
C GLU A 223 -17.04 -12.92 -20.17
N PRO A 224 -17.20 -12.10 -19.12
CA PRO A 224 -16.11 -11.82 -18.20
C PRO A 224 -15.65 -13.14 -17.57
N PRO A 225 -14.35 -13.29 -17.27
CA PRO A 225 -13.81 -14.53 -16.71
C PRO A 225 -14.58 -14.93 -15.45
N PRO A 226 -14.84 -16.23 -15.22
CA PRO A 226 -15.62 -16.69 -14.08
C PRO A 226 -14.99 -16.19 -12.77
N GLY A 227 -15.68 -15.27 -12.09
CA GLY A 227 -15.21 -14.60 -10.87
C GLY A 227 -14.98 -13.10 -10.98
N ALA A 228 -15.06 -12.50 -12.18
CA ALA A 228 -15.04 -11.06 -12.34
C ALA A 228 -16.42 -10.46 -12.03
N PHE A 229 -16.50 -9.68 -10.95
CA PHE A 229 -17.67 -8.90 -10.60
C PHE A 229 -17.78 -7.73 -11.59
N ALA A 230 -18.81 -7.73 -12.44
CA ALA A 230 -19.10 -6.58 -13.28
C ALA A 230 -19.39 -5.37 -12.37
N PRO A 231 -18.73 -4.22 -12.55
CA PRO A 231 -18.98 -3.06 -11.72
C PRO A 231 -20.45 -2.62 -11.87
N PRO A 232 -21.15 -2.33 -10.77
CA PRO A 232 -22.54 -1.89 -10.84
C PRO A 232 -22.58 -0.53 -11.55
N VAL A 233 -23.40 -0.44 -12.61
CA VAL A 233 -23.66 0.81 -13.32
C VAL A 233 -24.60 1.66 -12.46
N LEU A 234 -24.21 2.92 -12.20
CA LEU A 234 -25.02 3.86 -11.44
C LEU A 234 -26.15 4.42 -12.33
N PRO A 235 -27.44 4.22 -12.00
CA PRO A 235 -28.55 4.82 -12.75
C PRO A 235 -28.57 6.36 -12.61
N GLU A 236 -29.13 7.04 -13.61
CA GLU A 236 -29.21 8.52 -13.64
C GLU A 236 -29.99 9.11 -12.44
N GLU A 237 -30.91 8.34 -11.84
CA GLU A 237 -31.68 8.73 -10.65
C GLU A 237 -30.90 8.58 -9.33
N GLY A 238 -29.69 8.00 -9.36
CA GLY A 238 -28.88 7.70 -8.19
C GLY A 238 -29.32 6.44 -7.43
N VAL A 239 -28.52 6.02 -6.43
CA VAL A 239 -28.84 4.90 -5.54
C VAL A 239 -28.54 5.24 -4.10
N ASP A 240 -29.32 4.71 -3.18
CA ASP A 240 -28.95 4.66 -1.77
C ASP A 240 -27.84 3.63 -1.57
N LEU A 241 -26.61 4.12 -1.45
CA LEU A 241 -25.42 3.30 -1.25
C LEU A 241 -25.55 2.37 -0.05
N ALA A 242 -26.18 2.84 1.04
CA ALA A 242 -26.32 2.03 2.25
C ALA A 242 -27.21 0.80 1.98
N ALA A 243 -28.35 1.00 1.31
CA ALA A 243 -29.26 -0.07 0.94
C ALA A 243 -28.63 -1.08 -0.05
N VAL A 244 -27.88 -0.61 -1.04
CA VAL A 244 -27.21 -1.47 -2.03
C VAL A 244 -26.13 -2.34 -1.39
N VAL A 245 -25.26 -1.73 -0.57
CA VAL A 245 -24.22 -2.46 0.17
C VAL A 245 -24.87 -3.48 1.12
N GLU A 246 -25.99 -3.11 1.74
CA GLU A 246 -26.70 -3.99 2.65
C GLU A 246 -27.29 -5.23 1.96
N ALA A 247 -27.90 -5.03 0.79
CA ALA A 247 -28.46 -6.11 -0.02
C ALA A 247 -27.36 -7.06 -0.53
N LEU A 248 -26.24 -6.50 -1.00
CA LEU A 248 -25.08 -7.27 -1.46
C LEU A 248 -24.49 -8.10 -0.32
N GLU A 249 -24.27 -7.49 0.85
CA GLU A 249 -23.76 -8.18 2.04
C GLU A 249 -24.66 -9.35 2.45
N THR A 250 -25.97 -9.11 2.50
CA THR A 250 -26.96 -10.14 2.88
C THR A 250 -26.97 -11.30 1.89
N SER A 251 -26.87 -11.00 0.59
CA SER A 251 -26.78 -12.01 -0.48
C SER A 251 -25.52 -12.88 -0.33
N LEU A 252 -24.35 -12.27 -0.11
CA LEU A 252 -23.09 -13.00 0.04
C LEU A 252 -23.08 -13.90 1.29
N ILE A 253 -23.65 -13.44 2.40
CA ILE A 253 -23.78 -14.24 3.62
C ILE A 253 -24.65 -15.48 3.38
N ARG A 254 -25.80 -15.33 2.71
CA ARG A 254 -26.68 -16.46 2.37
C ARG A 254 -25.97 -17.46 1.44
N GLN A 255 -25.30 -16.98 0.40
CA GLN A 255 -24.56 -17.84 -0.53
C GLN A 255 -23.43 -18.62 0.18
N ALA A 256 -22.69 -17.98 1.08
CA ALA A 256 -21.63 -18.62 1.85
C ALA A 256 -22.15 -19.68 2.83
N LEU A 257 -23.32 -19.44 3.45
CA LEU A 257 -23.97 -20.42 4.32
C LEU A 257 -24.52 -21.62 3.53
N ALA A 258 -25.16 -21.37 2.38
CA ALA A 258 -25.67 -22.43 1.51
C ALA A 258 -24.54 -23.34 1.00
N ARG A 259 -23.43 -22.77 0.51
CA ARG A 259 -22.27 -23.53 0.00
C ARG A 259 -21.56 -24.34 1.08
N THR A 260 -21.71 -24.00 2.35
CA THR A 260 -21.04 -24.69 3.46
C THR A 260 -21.99 -25.54 4.30
N GLY A 261 -23.24 -25.71 3.86
CA GLY A 261 -24.26 -26.48 4.58
C GLY A 261 -24.54 -25.93 5.98
N GLY A 262 -24.55 -24.61 6.14
CA GLY A 262 -24.77 -23.95 7.44
C GLY A 262 -23.56 -23.90 8.37
N ASN A 263 -22.38 -24.37 7.93
CA ASN A 263 -21.16 -24.30 8.74
C ASN A 263 -20.62 -22.86 8.81
N ARG A 264 -21.00 -22.14 9.88
CA ARG A 264 -20.65 -20.73 10.12
C ARG A 264 -19.13 -20.45 10.12
N ASN A 265 -18.29 -21.42 10.49
CA ASN A 265 -16.84 -21.21 10.50
C ASN A 265 -16.26 -21.25 9.08
N ARG A 266 -16.67 -22.23 8.27
CA ARG A 266 -16.30 -22.29 6.84
C ARG A 266 -16.90 -21.13 6.04
N ALA A 267 -18.13 -20.72 6.34
CA ALA A 267 -18.75 -19.54 5.71
C ALA A 267 -17.97 -18.26 6.00
N ALA A 268 -17.49 -18.08 7.23
CA ALA A 268 -16.66 -16.94 7.62
C ALA A 268 -15.31 -16.93 6.87
N GLN A 269 -14.69 -18.10 6.70
CA GLN A 269 -13.47 -18.25 5.91
C GLN A 269 -13.67 -17.90 4.43
N LEU A 270 -14.77 -18.33 3.81
CA LEU A 270 -15.10 -17.99 2.42
C LEU A 270 -15.28 -16.48 2.21
N LEU A 271 -15.88 -15.82 3.20
CA LEU A 271 -16.10 -14.37 3.19
C LEU A 271 -14.90 -13.57 3.71
N ARG A 272 -13.82 -14.23 4.14
CA ARG A 272 -12.63 -13.63 4.77
C ARG A 272 -12.96 -12.68 5.94
N VAL A 273 -13.97 -13.03 6.73
CA VAL A 273 -14.36 -12.28 7.95
C VAL A 273 -14.18 -13.14 9.19
N ASN A 274 -14.03 -12.52 10.36
CA ASN A 274 -13.98 -13.26 11.60
C ASN A 274 -15.35 -13.95 11.86
N ARG A 275 -15.31 -15.19 12.35
CA ARG A 275 -16.50 -15.98 12.71
C ARG A 275 -17.41 -15.23 13.68
N THR A 276 -16.85 -14.51 14.66
CA THR A 276 -17.65 -13.72 15.62
C THR A 276 -18.43 -12.61 14.92
N THR A 277 -17.79 -11.87 14.02
CA THR A 277 -18.40 -10.83 13.19
C THR A 277 -19.50 -11.38 12.29
N LEU A 278 -19.29 -12.56 11.69
CA LEU A 278 -20.32 -13.21 10.88
C LEU A 278 -21.55 -13.60 11.72
N ILE A 279 -21.34 -14.12 12.94
CA ILE A 279 -22.44 -14.50 13.85
C ILE A 279 -23.24 -13.26 14.27
N GLU A 280 -22.59 -12.15 14.57
CA GLU A 280 -23.27 -10.89 14.88
C GLU A 280 -24.10 -10.38 13.69
N LYS A 281 -23.53 -10.43 12.48
CA LYS A 281 -24.21 -10.01 11.25
C LYS A 281 -25.44 -10.89 10.94
N ILE A 282 -25.34 -12.22 11.11
CA ILE A 282 -26.46 -13.15 10.96
C ILE A 282 -27.58 -12.84 11.96
N ARG A 283 -27.23 -12.63 13.24
CA ARG A 283 -28.20 -12.29 14.30
C ARG A 283 -28.91 -10.96 14.04
N ARG A 284 -28.14 -9.94 13.65
CA ARG A 284 -28.65 -8.59 13.40
C ARG A 284 -29.60 -8.56 12.21
N LYS A 285 -29.27 -9.29 11.14
CA LYS A 285 -30.03 -9.34 9.89
C LYS A 285 -31.09 -10.44 9.85
N ARG A 286 -31.29 -11.17 10.95
CA ARG A 286 -32.25 -12.28 11.08
C ARG A 286 -32.19 -13.25 9.89
N ILE A 287 -30.99 -13.61 9.47
CA ILE A 287 -30.78 -14.53 8.35
C ILE A 287 -30.99 -15.95 8.88
N GLU A 288 -32.07 -16.59 8.46
CA GLU A 288 -32.35 -18.01 8.75
C GLU A 288 -31.37 -18.90 7.96
N VAL A 289 -30.88 -19.95 8.63
CA VAL A 289 -29.91 -20.92 8.10
C VAL A 289 -30.64 -22.18 7.71
#